data_AF-A0A9E0SBQ6-F1
#
_entry.id   AF-A0A9E0SBQ6-F1
#
_cell.length_a   1.000
_cell.length_b   1.000
_cell.length_c   1.000
_cell.angle_alpha   90.00
_cell.angle_beta   90.00
_cell.angle_gamma   90.00
#
_symmetry.space_group_name_H-M   'P 1'
#
loop_
_entity.id
_entity.type
_entity.pdbx_description
1 polymer ?
#
loop_
_entity_poly.entity_id
_entity_poly.type
_entity_poly.pdbx_seq_one_letter_code
_entity_poly.pdbx_strand_id
1 'polypeptide(L)'
;MVKKLLKTLVIAALAVLAAGSTSLAASKAQHPVGAADAELQNEVHDRLVRSCTGCVETWKKLVETGYLDTTEQEQIVNRRQYAAIQLALEQTITALLKNQKLDDSVEVIHTLHIPTPLRIGGGDIPPGVIIAPALSDDQYINSVRQRYLAIIDYLDAGGRLLTLHQKYKKPEKIAGYEVYDMTRNKYPNLRDHEMKDFPIDYSGATYVMRTLAGKMYMFSVMAPQANSSIQAKWAMWYGQIDGDMPKYEVISRFLKIDSFLVNNDIDLYETLGVK
;
A
#
# COMPACT_ATOMS: atom_id res chain seq x y z
N MET A 1 8.77 -7.42 28.93
CA MET A 1 7.70 -6.42 28.72
C MET A 1 7.42 -6.16 27.22
N VAL A 2 8.45 -5.95 26.39
CA VAL A 2 8.39 -5.71 24.93
C VAL A 2 7.58 -6.76 24.12
N LYS A 3 7.79 -8.07 24.36
CA LYS A 3 7.04 -9.14 23.66
C LYS A 3 5.52 -9.14 23.94
N LYS A 4 5.10 -8.59 25.09
CA LYS A 4 3.69 -8.55 25.51
C LYS A 4 2.95 -7.41 24.82
N LEU A 5 3.59 -6.25 24.67
CA LEU A 5 3.05 -5.10 23.92
C LEU A 5 2.92 -5.39 22.42
N LEU A 6 3.90 -6.08 21.84
CA LEU A 6 3.94 -6.43 20.41
C LEU A 6 2.78 -7.35 20.02
N LYS A 7 2.46 -8.35 20.86
CA LYS A 7 1.30 -9.23 20.67
C LYS A 7 0.00 -8.43 20.72
N THR A 8 -0.15 -7.51 21.67
CA THR A 8 -1.37 -6.70 21.81
C THR A 8 -1.61 -5.79 20.61
N LEU A 9 -0.56 -5.20 20.02
CA LEU A 9 -0.66 -4.32 18.85
C LEU A 9 -1.02 -5.05 17.56
N VAL A 10 -0.43 -6.22 17.32
CA VAL A 10 -0.78 -7.07 16.16
C VAL A 10 -2.20 -7.61 16.31
N ILE A 11 -2.61 -7.99 17.53
CA ILE A 11 -3.99 -8.40 17.81
C ILE A 11 -4.98 -7.26 17.61
N ALA A 12 -4.63 -6.01 17.95
CA ALA A 12 -5.51 -4.86 17.72
C ALA A 12 -5.69 -4.55 16.22
N ALA A 13 -4.61 -4.58 15.43
CA ALA A 13 -4.68 -4.41 13.98
C ALA A 13 -5.50 -5.54 13.31
N LEU A 14 -5.31 -6.79 13.76
CA LEU A 14 -6.07 -7.95 13.28
C LEU A 14 -7.54 -7.95 13.78
N ALA A 15 -7.83 -7.42 14.96
CA ALA A 15 -9.18 -7.31 15.50
C ALA A 15 -10.02 -6.25 14.78
N VAL A 16 -9.39 -5.15 14.35
CA VAL A 16 -10.02 -4.16 13.46
C VAL A 16 -10.35 -4.79 12.09
N LEU A 17 -9.47 -5.65 11.57
CA LEU A 17 -9.72 -6.43 10.34
C LEU A 17 -10.84 -7.47 10.51
N ALA A 18 -10.90 -8.17 11.65
CA ALA A 18 -11.92 -9.18 11.94
C ALA A 18 -13.32 -8.58 12.19
N ALA A 19 -13.43 -7.44 12.88
CA ALA A 19 -14.69 -6.76 13.13
C ALA A 19 -15.34 -6.21 11.84
N GLY A 20 -14.55 -5.95 10.79
CA GLY A 20 -15.05 -5.57 9.47
C GLY A 20 -15.71 -6.71 8.69
N SER A 21 -15.47 -7.97 9.08
CA SER A 21 -15.97 -9.17 8.37
C SER A 21 -17.29 -9.73 8.91
N THR A 22 -17.66 -9.41 10.15
CA THR A 22 -18.81 -10.02 10.86
C THR A 22 -20.12 -9.24 10.78
N SER A 23 -20.12 -8.02 10.22
CA SER A 23 -21.33 -7.16 10.14
C SER A 23 -22.16 -7.32 8.85
N LEU A 24 -21.78 -8.22 7.93
CA LEU A 24 -22.34 -8.29 6.57
C LEU A 24 -23.55 -9.23 6.39
N ALA A 25 -24.27 -9.55 7.47
CA ALA A 25 -25.46 -10.40 7.43
C ALA A 25 -26.76 -9.65 7.80
N ALA A 26 -26.91 -8.38 7.44
CA ALA A 26 -28.23 -7.73 7.44
C ALA A 26 -28.19 -6.38 6.72
N SER A 27 -28.75 -6.32 5.51
CA SER A 27 -29.54 -5.17 5.01
C SER A 27 -29.69 -5.30 3.49
N LYS A 28 -30.78 -5.94 3.07
CA LYS A 28 -31.40 -5.67 1.77
C LYS A 28 -32.63 -4.81 2.06
N ALA A 29 -32.50 -3.50 1.95
CA ALA A 29 -33.64 -2.61 1.86
C ALA A 29 -33.31 -1.45 0.92
N GLN A 30 -34.12 -1.29 -0.11
CA GLN A 30 -34.10 -0.15 -1.02
C GLN A 30 -34.49 1.11 -0.25
N HIS A 31 -33.56 2.04 -0.10
CA HIS A 31 -33.79 3.36 0.51
C HIS A 31 -33.25 4.47 -0.41
N PRO A 32 -33.82 5.69 -0.33
CA PRO A 32 -33.72 6.70 -1.37
C PRO A 32 -32.30 7.28 -1.51
N VAL A 33 -31.95 7.60 -2.76
CA VAL A 33 -30.63 7.88 -3.36
C VAL A 33 -29.88 9.12 -2.78
N GLY A 34 -30.30 9.68 -1.66
CA GLY A 34 -29.67 10.88 -1.05
C GLY A 34 -29.06 10.67 0.33
N ALA A 35 -29.77 9.98 1.22
CA ALA A 35 -29.32 9.76 2.60
C ALA A 35 -28.43 8.51 2.74
N ALA A 36 -28.72 7.47 1.95
CA ALA A 36 -27.93 6.25 1.89
C ALA A 36 -26.50 6.50 1.39
N ASP A 37 -26.31 7.49 0.50
CA ASP A 37 -24.99 7.86 -0.04
C ASP A 37 -24.13 8.60 0.98
N ALA A 38 -24.73 9.44 1.83
CA ALA A 38 -24.02 10.13 2.90
C ALA A 38 -23.64 9.18 4.04
N GLU A 39 -24.54 8.28 4.43
CA GLU A 39 -24.27 7.25 5.44
C GLU A 39 -23.18 6.28 4.95
N LEU A 40 -23.24 5.88 3.68
CA LEU A 40 -22.21 5.03 3.08
C LEU A 40 -20.87 5.74 2.94
N GLN A 41 -20.86 7.04 2.60
CA GLN A 41 -19.64 7.85 2.59
C GLN A 41 -19.03 7.97 3.99
N ASN A 42 -19.86 8.20 5.01
CA ASN A 42 -19.39 8.23 6.40
C ASN A 42 -18.88 6.85 6.82
N GLU A 43 -19.50 5.75 6.38
CA GLU A 43 -18.99 4.40 6.68
C GLU A 43 -17.64 4.13 6.00
N VAL A 44 -17.48 4.48 4.73
CA VAL A 44 -16.21 4.32 3.98
C VAL A 44 -15.14 5.23 4.58
N HIS A 45 -15.46 6.50 4.81
CA HIS A 45 -14.60 7.46 5.49
C HIS A 45 -14.20 6.94 6.87
N ASP A 46 -15.14 6.50 7.69
CA ASP A 46 -14.88 5.97 9.02
C ASP A 46 -14.06 4.68 8.99
N ARG A 47 -14.29 3.78 8.03
CA ARG A 47 -13.47 2.55 7.89
C ARG A 47 -12.04 2.90 7.51
N LEU A 48 -11.85 3.80 6.55
CA LEU A 48 -10.52 4.27 6.14
C LEU A 48 -9.86 5.06 7.28
N VAL A 49 -10.56 6.01 7.90
CA VAL A 49 -10.08 6.80 9.04
C VAL A 49 -9.80 5.91 10.24
N ARG A 50 -10.62 4.92 10.59
CA ARG A 50 -10.33 3.99 11.70
C ARG A 50 -9.08 3.14 11.41
N SER A 51 -8.98 2.61 10.20
CA SER A 51 -7.81 1.82 9.77
C SER A 51 -6.54 2.68 9.79
N CYS A 52 -6.61 3.88 9.20
CA CYS A 52 -5.50 4.83 9.16
C CYS A 52 -5.21 5.45 10.53
N THR A 53 -6.20 5.69 11.39
CA THR A 53 -6.00 6.19 12.78
C THR A 53 -5.35 5.11 13.63
N GLY A 54 -5.76 3.85 13.49
CA GLY A 54 -5.05 2.72 14.10
C GLY A 54 -3.59 2.64 13.63
N CYS A 55 -3.34 2.89 12.35
CA CYS A 55 -1.97 2.96 11.79
C CYS A 55 -1.19 4.19 12.30
N VAL A 56 -1.82 5.35 12.40
CA VAL A 56 -1.23 6.62 12.87
C VAL A 56 -0.97 6.58 14.37
N GLU A 57 -1.84 6.00 15.18
CA GLU A 57 -1.60 5.79 16.62
C GLU A 57 -0.48 4.77 16.85
N THR A 58 -0.44 3.72 16.03
CA THR A 58 0.68 2.78 16.03
C THR A 58 1.97 3.50 15.66
N TRP A 59 1.96 4.35 14.64
CA TRP A 59 3.10 5.16 14.23
C TRP A 59 3.54 6.17 15.31
N LYS A 60 2.61 6.94 15.88
CA LYS A 60 2.92 7.87 16.98
C LYS A 60 3.58 7.16 18.15
N LYS A 61 3.05 5.99 18.55
CA LYS A 61 3.67 5.16 19.59
C LYS A 61 5.09 4.69 19.21
N LEU A 62 5.35 4.41 17.93
CA LEU A 62 6.68 4.00 17.47
C LEU A 62 7.68 5.15 17.47
N VAL A 63 7.25 6.34 17.04
CA VAL A 63 8.06 7.57 17.11
C VAL A 63 8.32 7.97 18.57
N GLU A 64 7.30 7.96 19.42
CA GLU A 64 7.38 8.29 20.86
C GLU A 64 8.28 7.32 21.64
N THR A 65 8.37 6.05 21.21
CA THR A 65 9.23 5.05 21.84
C THR A 65 10.68 5.09 21.35
N GLY A 66 11.03 6.02 20.47
CA GLY A 66 12.40 6.21 19.99
C GLY A 66 12.85 5.19 18.95
N TYR A 67 11.93 4.46 18.31
CA TYR A 67 12.24 3.57 17.18
C TYR A 67 12.43 4.37 15.89
N LEU A 68 13.44 5.25 15.86
CA LEU A 68 13.87 5.92 14.64
C LEU A 68 15.40 5.95 14.60
N ASP A 69 15.92 5.02 13.78
CA ASP A 69 17.28 4.88 13.26
C ASP A 69 18.44 4.83 14.26
N THR A 70 18.87 3.61 14.63
CA THR A 70 20.29 3.37 14.95
C THR A 70 20.86 2.00 14.53
N THR A 71 20.05 0.93 14.42
CA THR A 71 20.55 -0.44 14.13
C THR A 71 19.81 -1.19 13.01
N GLU A 72 20.45 -2.18 12.39
CA GLU A 72 19.88 -3.05 11.33
C GLU A 72 18.59 -3.77 11.79
N GLN A 73 18.55 -4.20 13.06
CA GLN A 73 17.38 -4.88 13.62
C GLN A 73 16.17 -3.94 13.73
N GLU A 74 16.37 -2.67 14.06
CA GLU A 74 15.30 -1.66 14.10
C GLU A 74 14.74 -1.39 12.71
N GLN A 75 15.59 -1.39 11.68
CA GLN A 75 15.13 -1.28 10.30
C GLN A 75 14.26 -2.48 9.88
N ILE A 76 14.59 -3.70 10.31
CA ILE A 76 13.75 -4.88 10.07
C ILE A 76 12.39 -4.73 10.77
N VAL A 77 12.36 -4.21 12.00
CA VAL A 77 11.11 -3.94 12.73
C VAL A 77 10.26 -2.90 12.00
N ASN A 78 10.86 -1.79 11.55
CA ASN A 78 10.17 -0.76 10.79
C ASN A 78 9.62 -1.33 9.47
N ARG A 79 10.43 -2.09 8.72
CA ARG A 79 9.99 -2.80 7.50
C ARG A 79 8.75 -3.63 7.75
N ARG A 80 8.74 -4.44 8.81
CA ARG A 80 7.59 -5.28 9.17
C ARG A 80 6.33 -4.44 9.41
N GLN A 81 6.45 -3.32 10.12
CA GLN A 81 5.31 -2.47 10.47
C GLN A 81 4.75 -1.77 9.24
N TYR A 82 5.60 -1.19 8.41
CA TYR A 82 5.19 -0.55 7.16
C TYR A 82 4.59 -1.56 6.18
N ALA A 83 5.19 -2.74 6.03
CA ALA A 83 4.62 -3.81 5.23
C ALA A 83 3.24 -4.27 5.75
N ALA A 84 3.04 -4.33 7.06
CA ALA A 84 1.75 -4.67 7.66
C ALA A 84 0.68 -3.59 7.41
N ILE A 85 1.05 -2.31 7.46
CA ILE A 85 0.14 -1.21 7.13
C ILE A 85 -0.25 -1.25 5.65
N GLN A 86 0.73 -1.43 4.77
CA GLN A 86 0.48 -1.59 3.33
C GLN A 86 -0.45 -2.78 3.06
N LEU A 87 -0.18 -3.93 3.67
CA LEU A 87 -1.04 -5.12 3.57
C LEU A 87 -2.49 -4.83 4.00
N ALA A 88 -2.67 -4.21 5.17
CA ALA A 88 -4.01 -3.88 5.67
C ALA A 88 -4.75 -2.92 4.75
N LEU A 89 -4.03 -1.98 4.14
CA LEU A 89 -4.59 -1.05 3.16
C LEU A 89 -4.99 -1.77 1.87
N GLU A 90 -4.09 -2.56 1.27
CA GLU A 90 -4.32 -3.38 0.07
C GLU A 90 -5.57 -4.26 0.26
N GLN A 91 -5.68 -4.94 1.40
CA GLN A 91 -6.85 -5.76 1.75
C GLN A 91 -8.14 -4.94 1.92
N THR A 92 -8.04 -3.76 2.53
CA THR A 92 -9.20 -2.88 2.74
C THR A 92 -9.72 -2.35 1.41
N ILE A 93 -8.82 -1.84 0.55
CA ILE A 93 -9.17 -1.34 -0.78
C ILE A 93 -9.81 -2.45 -1.60
N THR A 94 -9.20 -3.64 -1.61
CA THR A 94 -9.74 -4.82 -2.28
C THR A 94 -11.14 -5.17 -1.80
N ALA A 95 -11.36 -5.19 -0.48
CA ALA A 95 -12.68 -5.48 0.07
C ALA A 95 -13.71 -4.42 -0.35
N LEU A 96 -13.33 -3.15 -0.39
CA LEU A 96 -14.22 -2.08 -0.84
C LEU A 96 -14.53 -2.18 -2.34
N LEU A 97 -13.56 -2.53 -3.18
CA LEU A 97 -13.79 -2.79 -4.62
C LEU A 97 -14.74 -3.97 -4.82
N LYS A 98 -14.47 -5.12 -4.18
CA LYS A 98 -15.32 -6.33 -4.27
C LYS A 98 -16.77 -6.06 -3.82
N ASN A 99 -16.94 -5.19 -2.83
CA ASN A 99 -18.26 -4.79 -2.32
C ASN A 99 -18.87 -3.57 -3.03
N GLN A 100 -18.28 -3.11 -4.14
CA GLN A 100 -18.75 -1.96 -4.94
C GLN A 100 -18.93 -0.70 -4.08
N LYS A 101 -18.02 -0.45 -3.14
CA LYS A 101 -17.99 0.74 -2.28
C LYS A 101 -16.97 1.78 -2.74
N LEU A 102 -16.06 1.40 -3.63
CA LEU A 102 -15.23 2.29 -4.40
C LEU A 102 -15.71 2.27 -5.85
N ASP A 103 -15.69 3.43 -6.48
CA ASP A 103 -15.84 3.52 -7.94
C ASP A 103 -14.57 3.03 -8.61
N ASP A 104 -13.41 3.42 -8.07
CA ASP A 104 -12.13 3.10 -8.67
C ASP A 104 -10.96 3.18 -7.66
N SER A 105 -9.86 2.51 -7.99
CA SER A 105 -8.61 2.60 -7.25
C SER A 105 -7.39 2.40 -8.15
N VAL A 106 -6.32 3.13 -7.84
CA VAL A 106 -4.98 2.95 -8.41
C VAL A 106 -3.97 2.82 -7.28
N GLU A 107 -3.18 1.76 -7.33
CA GLU A 107 -1.98 1.58 -6.52
C GLU A 107 -0.74 1.85 -7.38
N VAL A 108 0.24 2.56 -6.83
CA VAL A 108 1.53 2.83 -7.46
C VAL A 108 2.62 2.35 -6.53
N ILE A 109 3.42 1.37 -6.95
CA ILE A 109 4.64 1.00 -6.25
C ILE A 109 5.81 1.63 -7.01
N HIS A 110 6.39 2.68 -6.41
CA HIS A 110 7.47 3.47 -7.01
C HIS A 110 8.75 3.24 -6.23
N THR A 111 9.70 2.52 -6.82
CA THR A 111 10.86 2.00 -6.07
C THR A 111 12.05 1.76 -6.98
N LEU A 112 13.27 1.86 -6.45
CA LEU A 112 14.51 1.64 -7.21
C LEU A 112 14.54 0.29 -7.96
N HIS A 113 14.09 -0.77 -7.29
CA HIS A 113 14.03 -2.13 -7.84
C HIS A 113 12.61 -2.53 -8.22
N ILE A 114 12.48 -3.58 -9.04
CA ILE A 114 11.18 -4.21 -9.30
C ILE A 114 10.54 -4.59 -7.96
N PRO A 115 9.24 -4.26 -7.72
CA PRO A 115 8.56 -4.54 -6.45
C PRO A 115 8.73 -5.97 -5.97
N THR A 116 9.32 -6.13 -4.79
CA THR A 116 9.57 -7.45 -4.18
C THR A 116 8.32 -8.35 -4.11
N PRO A 117 7.12 -7.86 -3.72
CA PRO A 117 5.92 -8.70 -3.73
C PRO A 117 5.58 -9.31 -5.10
N LEU A 118 5.90 -8.61 -6.20
CA LEU A 118 5.61 -9.09 -7.56
C LEU A 118 6.68 -10.04 -8.12
N ARG A 119 7.76 -10.28 -7.37
CA ARG A 119 8.85 -11.20 -7.72
C ARG A 119 8.74 -12.55 -7.02
N ILE A 120 7.58 -12.82 -6.43
CA ILE A 120 7.28 -13.99 -5.59
C ILE A 120 6.04 -14.65 -6.18
N GLY A 121 6.07 -15.97 -6.37
CA GLY A 121 5.04 -16.70 -7.10
C GLY A 121 4.59 -17.90 -6.30
N GLY A 122 3.27 -18.10 -6.17
CA GLY A 122 2.72 -19.24 -5.42
C GLY A 122 3.09 -19.29 -3.93
N GLY A 123 3.60 -18.18 -3.36
CA GLY A 123 4.09 -18.11 -1.98
C GLY A 123 5.58 -18.43 -1.80
N ASP A 124 6.26 -18.86 -2.86
CA ASP A 124 7.70 -19.16 -2.84
C ASP A 124 8.54 -17.92 -3.15
N ILE A 125 9.58 -17.71 -2.33
CA ILE A 125 10.48 -16.56 -2.44
C ILE A 125 11.78 -17.00 -3.10
N PRO A 126 12.07 -16.58 -4.34
CA PRO A 126 13.32 -16.91 -5.01
C PRO A 126 14.55 -16.40 -4.21
N PRO A 127 15.68 -17.13 -4.23
CA PRO A 127 16.92 -16.66 -3.61
C PRO A 127 17.34 -15.28 -4.13
N GLY A 128 17.71 -14.36 -3.24
CA GLY A 128 18.13 -13.01 -3.60
C GLY A 128 17.00 -11.98 -3.77
N VAL A 129 15.73 -12.38 -3.61
CA VAL A 129 14.60 -11.43 -3.56
C VAL A 129 14.57 -10.67 -2.22
N ILE A 130 14.99 -11.31 -1.12
CA ILE A 130 15.09 -10.74 0.22
C ILE A 130 16.57 -10.67 0.65
N ILE A 131 16.96 -9.60 1.38
CA ILE A 131 18.31 -9.48 1.95
C ILE A 131 18.59 -10.57 3.00
N ALA A 132 19.83 -11.07 3.04
CA ALA A 132 20.22 -12.17 3.93
C ALA A 132 19.89 -11.96 5.42
N PRO A 133 20.07 -10.76 6.02
CA PRO A 133 19.71 -10.49 7.41
C PRO A 133 18.23 -10.70 7.73
N ALA A 134 17.35 -10.57 6.73
CA ALA A 134 15.92 -10.68 6.90
C ALA A 134 15.38 -12.09 6.59
N LEU A 135 16.23 -13.02 6.12
CA LEU A 135 15.84 -14.41 5.82
C LEU A 135 15.57 -15.24 7.08
N SER A 136 16.04 -14.82 8.25
CA SER A 136 15.76 -15.48 9.53
C SER A 136 14.54 -14.91 10.25
N ASP A 137 13.87 -13.88 9.69
CA ASP A 137 12.68 -13.28 10.29
C ASP A 137 11.42 -13.81 9.60
N ASP A 138 10.82 -14.85 10.20
CA ASP A 138 9.59 -15.47 9.71
C ASP A 138 8.43 -14.48 9.56
N GLN A 139 8.34 -13.48 10.44
CA GLN A 139 7.24 -12.51 10.39
C GLN A 139 7.42 -11.58 9.19
N TYR A 140 8.65 -11.18 8.93
CA TYR A 140 8.97 -10.39 7.76
C TYR A 140 8.76 -11.18 6.47
N ILE A 141 9.28 -12.40 6.36
CA ILE A 141 9.03 -13.30 5.22
C ILE A 141 7.52 -13.46 4.98
N ASN A 142 6.76 -13.72 6.04
CA ASN A 142 5.32 -13.84 5.94
C ASN A 142 4.67 -12.53 5.46
N SER A 143 5.12 -11.37 5.94
CA SER A 143 4.59 -10.08 5.47
C SER A 143 4.78 -9.88 3.96
N VAL A 144 5.93 -10.29 3.41
CA VAL A 144 6.19 -10.20 1.97
C VAL A 144 5.26 -11.15 1.21
N ARG A 145 5.06 -12.39 1.67
CA ARG A 145 4.12 -13.35 1.07
C ARG A 145 2.68 -12.84 1.10
N GLN A 146 2.25 -12.29 2.24
CA GLN A 146 0.89 -11.78 2.39
C GLN A 146 0.62 -10.59 1.49
N ARG A 147 1.62 -9.69 1.31
CA ARG A 147 1.50 -8.58 0.36
C ARG A 147 1.40 -9.06 -1.09
N TYR A 148 2.14 -10.09 -1.49
CA TYR A 148 1.93 -10.72 -2.80
C TYR A 148 0.47 -11.13 -2.98
N LEU A 149 -0.08 -11.89 -2.02
CA LEU A 149 -1.48 -12.34 -2.09
C LEU A 149 -2.47 -11.17 -2.14
N ALA A 150 -2.26 -10.12 -1.32
CA ALA A 150 -3.13 -8.95 -1.30
C ALA A 150 -3.09 -8.17 -2.62
N ILE A 151 -1.92 -8.03 -3.24
CA ILE A 151 -1.78 -7.39 -4.56
C ILE A 151 -2.50 -8.21 -5.64
N ILE A 152 -2.38 -9.54 -5.61
CA ILE A 152 -3.10 -10.40 -6.55
C ILE A 152 -4.61 -10.28 -6.35
N ASP A 153 -5.08 -10.31 -5.10
CA ASP A 153 -6.49 -10.12 -4.77
C ASP A 153 -7.02 -8.74 -5.21
N TYR A 154 -6.19 -7.69 -5.11
CA TYR A 154 -6.49 -6.34 -5.57
C TYR A 154 -6.64 -6.28 -7.09
N LEU A 155 -5.71 -6.89 -7.83
CA LEU A 155 -5.77 -6.99 -9.29
C LEU A 155 -6.99 -7.80 -9.75
N ASP A 156 -7.29 -8.92 -9.08
CA ASP A 156 -8.46 -9.75 -9.35
C ASP A 156 -9.77 -9.00 -9.04
N ALA A 157 -9.77 -8.04 -8.11
CA ALA A 157 -10.91 -7.18 -7.79
C ALA A 157 -11.12 -6.02 -8.78
N GLY A 158 -10.30 -5.92 -9.84
CA GLY A 158 -10.37 -4.85 -10.83
C GLY A 158 -9.59 -3.59 -10.47
N GLY A 159 -8.83 -3.61 -9.37
CA GLY A 159 -7.89 -2.55 -9.02
C GLY A 159 -6.78 -2.40 -10.07
N ARG A 160 -6.15 -1.24 -10.17
CA ARG A 160 -5.05 -1.01 -11.12
C ARG A 160 -3.74 -0.77 -10.41
N LEU A 161 -2.74 -1.54 -10.77
CA LEU A 161 -1.41 -1.42 -10.21
C LEU A 161 -0.47 -0.82 -11.25
N LEU A 162 0.22 0.26 -10.88
CA LEU A 162 1.31 0.84 -11.63
C LEU A 162 2.62 0.54 -10.89
N THR A 163 3.62 0.04 -11.59
CA THR A 163 4.97 -0.10 -11.06
C THR A 163 5.87 0.91 -11.74
N LEU A 164 6.65 1.63 -10.96
CA LEU A 164 7.66 2.55 -11.46
C LEU A 164 9.01 2.18 -10.85
N HIS A 165 9.97 1.77 -11.69
CA HIS A 165 11.29 1.37 -11.21
C HIS A 165 12.43 1.74 -12.16
N GLN A 166 13.66 1.62 -11.68
CA GLN A 166 14.82 1.86 -12.53
C GLN A 166 14.86 0.84 -13.69
N LYS A 167 15.26 1.30 -14.86
CA LYS A 167 15.47 0.48 -16.05
C LYS A 167 16.72 -0.38 -15.87
N TYR A 168 16.58 -1.67 -16.12
CA TYR A 168 17.70 -2.61 -16.05
C TYR A 168 18.23 -2.94 -17.44
N LYS A 169 19.57 -2.98 -17.58
CA LYS A 169 20.20 -3.45 -18.83
C LYS A 169 19.99 -4.95 -19.09
N LYS A 170 19.83 -5.71 -18.00
CA LYS A 170 19.73 -7.18 -17.99
C LYS A 170 18.69 -7.61 -16.94
N PRO A 171 17.39 -7.31 -17.17
CA PRO A 171 16.35 -7.58 -16.19
C PRO A 171 16.22 -9.07 -15.86
N GLU A 172 16.54 -9.96 -16.80
CA GLU A 172 16.55 -11.42 -16.63
C GLU A 172 17.53 -11.92 -15.55
N LYS A 173 18.46 -11.06 -15.11
CA LYS A 173 19.40 -11.36 -14.03
C LYS A 173 18.89 -10.97 -12.64
N ILE A 174 17.74 -10.29 -12.57
CA ILE A 174 17.13 -9.91 -11.31
C ILE A 174 16.42 -11.14 -10.76
N ALA A 175 16.69 -11.49 -9.51
CA ALA A 175 16.00 -12.59 -8.83
C ALA A 175 14.48 -12.38 -8.85
N GLY A 176 13.74 -13.40 -9.33
CA GLY A 176 12.28 -13.39 -9.43
C GLY A 176 11.73 -12.57 -10.59
N TYR A 177 12.55 -12.18 -11.57
CA TYR A 177 12.08 -11.43 -12.75
C TYR A 177 11.11 -12.24 -13.60
N GLU A 178 11.35 -13.53 -13.76
CA GLU A 178 10.47 -14.45 -14.49
C GLU A 178 9.06 -14.47 -13.88
N VAL A 179 8.96 -14.43 -12.56
CA VAL A 179 7.66 -14.35 -11.85
C VAL A 179 7.00 -13.00 -12.10
N TYR A 180 7.78 -11.93 -12.07
CA TYR A 180 7.29 -10.59 -12.37
C TYR A 180 6.73 -10.49 -13.80
N ASP A 181 7.47 -10.95 -14.80
CA ASP A 181 7.04 -10.90 -16.19
C ASP A 181 5.79 -11.76 -16.43
N MET A 182 5.72 -12.97 -15.84
CA MET A 182 4.50 -13.78 -15.88
C MET A 182 3.30 -13.07 -15.24
N THR A 183 3.50 -12.41 -14.10
CA THR A 183 2.42 -11.68 -13.41
C THR A 183 1.93 -10.50 -14.25
N ARG A 184 2.85 -9.71 -14.82
CA ARG A 184 2.53 -8.61 -15.73
C ARG A 184 1.76 -9.09 -16.96
N ASN A 185 2.16 -10.21 -17.56
CA ASN A 185 1.48 -10.77 -18.72
C ASN A 185 0.07 -11.32 -18.38
N LYS A 186 -0.14 -11.77 -17.14
CA LYS A 186 -1.44 -12.28 -16.67
C LYS A 186 -2.44 -11.15 -16.38
N TYR A 187 -1.97 -10.00 -15.92
CA TYR A 187 -2.81 -8.91 -15.40
C TYR A 187 -2.71 -7.64 -16.26
N PRO A 188 -3.64 -7.39 -17.21
CA PRO A 188 -3.63 -6.19 -18.05
C PRO A 188 -3.77 -4.87 -17.27
N ASN A 189 -4.33 -4.94 -16.06
CA ASN A 189 -4.46 -3.85 -15.10
C ASN A 189 -3.20 -3.65 -14.23
N LEU A 190 -2.14 -4.44 -14.43
CA LEU A 190 -0.79 -4.19 -13.94
C LEU A 190 0.03 -3.56 -15.08
N ARG A 191 0.39 -2.28 -14.93
CA ARG A 191 1.25 -1.57 -15.90
C ARG A 191 2.62 -1.32 -15.31
N ASP A 192 3.62 -1.48 -16.15
CA ASP A 192 5.02 -1.32 -15.80
C ASP A 192 5.64 -0.10 -16.50
N HIS A 193 6.31 0.73 -15.71
CA HIS A 193 7.01 1.91 -16.16
C HIS A 193 8.47 1.86 -15.70
N GLU A 194 9.39 1.91 -16.66
CA GLU A 194 10.82 1.95 -16.39
C GLU A 194 11.38 3.36 -16.55
N MET A 195 12.27 3.76 -15.64
CA MET A 195 12.96 5.04 -15.70
C MET A 195 14.47 4.86 -15.69
N LYS A 196 15.19 5.73 -16.41
CA LYS A 196 16.65 5.63 -16.52
C LYS A 196 17.33 5.71 -15.16
N ASP A 197 16.94 6.70 -14.36
CA ASP A 197 17.52 7.00 -13.04
C ASP A 197 16.38 7.17 -12.02
N PHE A 198 16.33 6.30 -11.01
CA PHE A 198 15.29 6.36 -9.97
C PHE A 198 15.79 7.15 -8.74
N PRO A 199 15.16 8.29 -8.39
CA PRO A 199 15.54 9.05 -7.22
C PRO A 199 15.05 8.37 -5.93
N ILE A 200 15.97 7.90 -5.10
CA ILE A 200 15.63 7.06 -3.93
C ILE A 200 14.69 7.72 -2.92
N ASP A 201 14.72 9.05 -2.81
CA ASP A 201 13.84 9.84 -1.93
C ASP A 201 12.35 9.75 -2.31
N TYR A 202 12.04 9.15 -3.46
CA TYR A 202 10.67 8.88 -3.86
C TYR A 202 10.22 7.48 -3.46
N SER A 203 11.15 6.54 -3.16
CA SER A 203 10.85 5.12 -2.91
C SER A 203 9.72 4.89 -1.91
N GLY A 204 8.71 4.13 -2.33
CA GLY A 204 7.60 3.71 -1.49
C GLY A 204 6.40 3.23 -2.30
N ALA A 205 5.20 3.59 -1.84
CA ALA A 205 3.97 3.30 -2.55
C ALA A 205 2.93 4.41 -2.34
N THR A 206 2.03 4.59 -3.29
CA THR A 206 0.93 5.55 -3.23
C THR A 206 -0.34 4.87 -3.70
N TYR A 207 -1.42 5.06 -2.96
CA TYR A 207 -2.71 4.43 -3.18
C TYR A 207 -3.71 5.56 -3.31
N VAL A 208 -4.41 5.62 -4.44
CA VAL A 208 -5.46 6.60 -4.68
C VAL A 208 -6.77 5.84 -4.88
N MET A 209 -7.81 6.31 -4.23
CA MET A 209 -9.13 5.69 -4.22
C MET A 209 -10.17 6.76 -4.53
N ARG A 210 -11.12 6.43 -5.41
CA ARG A 210 -12.30 7.25 -5.67
C ARG A 210 -13.54 6.55 -5.13
N THR A 211 -14.28 7.23 -4.27
CA THR A 211 -15.57 6.75 -3.77
C THR A 211 -16.64 6.89 -4.85
N LEU A 212 -17.78 6.22 -4.67
CA LEU A 212 -18.94 6.35 -5.56
C LEU A 212 -19.47 7.78 -5.71
N ALA A 213 -19.19 8.64 -4.72
CA ALA A 213 -19.56 10.05 -4.74
C ALA A 213 -18.51 10.95 -5.40
N GLY A 214 -17.51 10.35 -6.04
CA GLY A 214 -16.41 11.06 -6.69
C GLY A 214 -15.34 11.56 -5.73
N LYS A 215 -15.43 11.28 -4.42
CA LYS A 215 -14.42 11.75 -3.45
C LYS A 215 -13.12 10.98 -3.58
N MET A 216 -12.01 11.71 -3.61
CA MET A 216 -10.68 11.13 -3.77
C MET A 216 -9.87 11.13 -2.47
N TYR A 217 -9.37 9.96 -2.11
CA TYR A 217 -8.50 9.73 -0.97
C TYR A 217 -7.14 9.24 -1.43
N MET A 218 -6.09 9.75 -0.81
CA MET A 218 -4.73 9.28 -0.99
C MET A 218 -4.20 8.68 0.31
N PHE A 219 -3.53 7.54 0.19
CA PHE A 219 -2.52 7.10 1.14
C PHE A 219 -1.16 7.05 0.44
N SER A 220 -0.11 7.58 1.05
CA SER A 220 1.25 7.47 0.54
C SER A 220 2.18 7.03 1.64
N VAL A 221 3.08 6.13 1.30
CA VAL A 221 4.13 5.62 2.18
C VAL A 221 5.47 5.85 1.52
N MET A 222 6.43 6.36 2.28
CA MET A 222 7.85 6.40 1.95
C MET A 222 8.52 5.31 2.77
N ALA A 223 9.03 4.29 2.08
CA ALA A 223 9.64 3.13 2.70
C ALA A 223 10.63 2.47 1.72
N PRO A 224 11.81 2.03 2.19
CA PRO A 224 12.73 1.23 1.39
C PRO A 224 12.13 -0.15 1.11
N GLN A 225 12.47 -0.69 -0.07
CA GLN A 225 12.11 -2.05 -0.44
C GLN A 225 12.82 -3.11 0.39
N ALA A 226 12.21 -4.30 0.42
CA ALA A 226 12.68 -5.47 1.12
C ALA A 226 14.11 -5.94 0.80
N ASN A 227 14.61 -5.57 -0.38
CA ASN A 227 15.93 -5.91 -0.89
C ASN A 227 16.99 -4.79 -0.77
N SER A 228 16.65 -3.66 -0.14
CA SER A 228 17.55 -2.50 -0.01
C SER A 228 18.23 -2.44 1.36
N SER A 229 19.51 -2.11 1.43
CA SER A 229 20.31 -1.97 2.66
C SER A 229 20.28 -0.56 3.28
N ILE A 230 19.37 0.30 2.85
CA ILE A 230 19.54 1.76 2.97
C ILE A 230 18.93 2.30 4.27
N GLN A 231 19.69 3.17 4.95
CA GLN A 231 19.20 4.15 5.94
C GLN A 231 18.20 5.07 5.25
N ALA A 232 16.94 4.69 5.25
CA ALA A 232 15.89 5.40 4.54
C ALA A 232 14.97 6.11 5.53
N LYS A 233 14.46 7.26 5.10
CA LYS A 233 13.40 7.97 5.84
C LYS A 233 12.10 7.20 5.67
N TRP A 234 11.45 6.96 6.80
CA TRP A 234 10.14 6.30 6.87
C TRP A 234 9.09 7.36 7.14
N ALA A 235 8.05 7.42 6.29
CA ALA A 235 6.95 8.36 6.50
C ALA A 235 5.67 7.87 5.84
N MET A 236 4.53 8.36 6.33
CA MET A 236 3.22 8.05 5.79
C MET A 236 2.33 9.30 5.78
N TRP A 237 1.46 9.37 4.79
CA TRP A 237 0.48 10.44 4.60
C TRP A 237 -0.85 9.83 4.23
N TYR A 238 -1.94 10.36 4.79
CA TYR A 238 -3.29 9.94 4.47
C TYR A 238 -4.25 11.12 4.55
N GLY A 239 -5.13 11.24 3.56
CA GLY A 239 -6.21 12.21 3.59
C GLY A 239 -6.99 12.29 2.29
N GLN A 240 -8.07 13.07 2.33
CA GLN A 240 -8.84 13.46 1.16
C GLN A 240 -8.04 14.53 0.38
N ILE A 241 -8.01 14.43 -0.95
CA ILE A 241 -7.22 15.32 -1.82
C ILE A 241 -8.06 16.29 -2.66
N ASP A 242 -9.39 16.18 -2.62
CA ASP A 242 -10.34 16.94 -3.45
C ASP A 242 -11.37 17.75 -2.62
N GLY A 243 -11.04 18.10 -1.37
CA GLY A 243 -11.91 18.83 -0.45
C GLY A 243 -11.33 20.15 0.06
N ASP A 244 -12.19 20.99 0.65
CA ASP A 244 -11.88 22.37 1.11
C ASP A 244 -10.89 22.44 2.29
N MET A 245 -10.58 21.31 2.93
CA MET A 245 -9.67 21.24 4.09
C MET A 245 -8.64 20.12 3.92
N PRO A 246 -7.60 20.35 3.11
CA PRO A 246 -6.43 19.51 3.15
C PRO A 246 -5.52 19.91 4.31
N LYS A 247 -5.03 18.94 5.08
CA LYS A 247 -3.81 19.17 5.86
C LYS A 247 -2.69 19.43 4.85
N TYR A 248 -2.10 20.62 4.88
CA TYR A 248 -1.07 21.09 3.94
C TYR A 248 0.01 20.03 3.61
N GLU A 249 0.37 19.19 4.58
CA GLU A 249 1.37 18.12 4.41
C GLU A 249 0.93 17.00 3.45
N VAL A 250 -0.35 16.59 3.47
CA VAL A 250 -0.87 15.52 2.61
C VAL A 250 -0.91 15.98 1.17
N ILE A 251 -1.38 17.21 0.91
CA ILE A 251 -1.35 17.81 -0.42
C ILE A 251 0.08 18.04 -0.89
N SER A 252 0.96 18.57 -0.04
CA SER A 252 2.36 18.78 -0.44
C SER A 252 3.01 17.47 -0.86
N ARG A 253 2.78 16.36 -0.13
CA ARG A 253 3.25 15.04 -0.54
C ARG A 253 2.56 14.56 -1.82
N PHE A 254 1.25 14.69 -1.93
CA PHE A 254 0.50 14.29 -3.12
C PHE A 254 1.03 15.02 -4.35
N LEU A 255 1.10 16.35 -4.34
CA LEU A 255 1.64 17.16 -5.44
C LEU A 255 3.07 16.78 -5.79
N LYS A 256 3.91 16.47 -4.79
CA LYS A 256 5.28 16.00 -5.03
C LYS A 256 5.31 14.65 -5.74
N ILE A 257 4.47 13.69 -5.34
CA ILE A 257 4.36 12.38 -5.99
C ILE A 257 3.74 12.52 -7.37
N ASP A 258 2.64 13.25 -7.49
CA ASP A 258 1.93 13.51 -8.73
C ASP A 258 2.85 14.16 -9.77
N SER A 259 3.55 15.24 -9.40
CA SER A 259 4.57 15.87 -10.27
C SER A 259 5.66 14.88 -10.67
N PHE A 260 6.10 14.02 -9.76
CA PHE A 260 7.09 12.98 -10.07
C PHE A 260 6.56 11.94 -11.06
N LEU A 261 5.30 11.51 -10.91
CA LEU A 261 4.66 10.54 -11.81
C LEU A 261 4.40 11.15 -13.18
N VAL A 262 3.86 12.37 -13.24
CA VAL A 262 3.59 13.09 -14.50
C VAL A 262 4.88 13.31 -15.29
N ASN A 263 5.98 13.67 -14.62
CA ASN A 263 7.30 13.81 -15.26
C ASN A 263 7.87 12.47 -15.80
N ASN A 264 7.21 11.35 -15.51
CA ASN A 264 7.56 10.01 -15.99
C ASN A 264 6.37 9.37 -16.73
N ASP A 265 5.56 10.19 -17.39
CA ASP A 265 4.46 9.79 -18.27
C ASP A 265 3.37 8.94 -17.56
N ILE A 266 3.16 9.19 -16.26
CA ILE A 266 2.09 8.58 -15.47
C ILE A 266 1.17 9.69 -14.97
N ASP A 267 -0.02 9.79 -15.55
CA ASP A 267 -1.11 10.65 -15.06
C ASP A 267 -2.08 9.81 -14.21
N LEU A 268 -2.13 10.10 -12.90
CA LEU A 268 -3.01 9.38 -11.98
C LEU A 268 -4.49 9.70 -12.20
N TYR A 269 -4.82 10.92 -12.60
CA TYR A 269 -6.20 11.33 -12.84
C TYR A 269 -6.73 10.69 -14.12
N GLU A 270 -5.93 10.71 -15.19
CA GLU A 270 -6.26 9.99 -16.42
C GLU A 270 -6.38 8.49 -16.15
N THR A 271 -5.45 7.93 -15.37
CA THR A 271 -5.54 6.52 -14.96
C THR A 271 -6.85 6.31 -14.23
N LEU A 272 -7.24 7.14 -13.27
CA LEU A 272 -8.54 7.07 -12.60
C LEU A 272 -9.74 7.31 -13.52
N GLY A 273 -9.57 7.78 -14.75
CA GLY A 273 -10.67 8.18 -15.62
C GLY A 273 -11.35 9.48 -15.17
N VAL A 274 -10.66 10.28 -14.36
CA VAL A 274 -11.06 11.66 -14.04
C VAL A 274 -10.68 12.52 -15.25
N LYS A 275 -11.66 13.21 -15.84
CA LYS A 275 -11.49 14.16 -16.94
C LYS A 275 -11.50 15.60 -16.44
#